data_AF-A0A2V5LKP0-F1
#
_entry.id   AF-A0A2V5LKP0-F1
#
_cell.length_a   1.000
_cell.length_b   1.000
_cell.length_c   1.000
_cell.angle_alpha   90.00
_cell.angle_beta   90.00
_cell.angle_gamma   90.00
#
_symmetry.space_group_name_H-M   'P 1'
#
loop_
_entity.id
_entity.type
_entity.pdbx_description
1 polymer ?
#
loop_
_entity_poly.entity_id
_entity_poly.type
_entity_poly.pdbx_seq_one_letter_code
_entity_poly.pdbx_strand_id
1 'polypeptide(L)'
;PDLVVFARSTEDVSKLLHFASREKVPVTARGGGFGYVGGCVPARAGIALSLIRMNRIKEINFTDAVAIVEPGVFTAELKSAVC
;
A
#
# COMPACT_ATOMS: atom_id res chain seq x y z
N PRO A 1 12.20 10.04 5.68
CA PRO A 1 12.67 8.84 4.96
C PRO A 1 13.91 9.19 4.13
N ASP A 2 14.78 8.22 3.88
CA ASP A 2 15.96 8.37 3.02
C ASP A 2 15.65 7.99 1.57
N LEU A 3 14.67 7.10 1.36
CA LEU A 3 14.24 6.68 0.04
C LEU A 3 12.76 6.27 0.01
N VAL A 4 12.20 6.24 -1.20
CA VAL A 4 10.81 5.81 -1.48
C VAL A 4 10.84 4.62 -2.42
N VAL A 5 10.10 3.55 -2.08
CA VAL A 5 9.91 2.39 -2.95
C VAL A 5 8.46 2.33 -3.40
N PHE A 6 8.25 2.18 -4.71
CA PHE A 6 6.93 1.98 -5.29
C PHE A 6 6.73 0.50 -5.64
N ALA A 7 6.13 -0.26 -4.72
CA ALA A 7 5.84 -1.67 -4.96
C ALA A 7 4.73 -1.82 -6.00
N ARG A 8 4.85 -2.83 -6.86
CA ARG A 8 3.87 -3.20 -7.89
C ARG A 8 3.27 -4.59 -7.66
N SER A 9 3.79 -5.33 -6.69
CA SER A 9 3.36 -6.69 -6.39
C SER A 9 3.58 -7.04 -4.92
N THR A 10 2.90 -8.10 -4.46
CA THR A 10 3.17 -8.70 -3.13
C THR A 10 4.62 -9.18 -3.01
N GLU A 11 5.23 -9.63 -4.12
CA GLU A 11 6.62 -10.08 -4.13
C GLU A 11 7.60 -8.92 -3.93
N ASP A 12 7.34 -7.75 -4.50
CA ASP A 12 8.14 -6.54 -4.26
C ASP A 12 8.12 -6.17 -2.77
N VAL A 13 6.92 -6.20 -2.17
CA VAL A 13 6.75 -5.93 -0.73
C VAL A 13 7.51 -6.96 0.11
N SER A 14 7.37 -8.24 -0.21
CA SER A 14 8.04 -9.33 0.50
C SER A 14 9.57 -9.20 0.44
N LYS A 15 10.13 -8.99 -0.76
CA LYS A 15 11.58 -8.79 -0.96
C LYS A 15 12.09 -7.57 -0.19
N LEU A 16 11.36 -6.45 -0.26
CA LEU A 16 11.72 -5.23 0.45
C LEU A 16 11.72 -5.42 1.96
N LEU A 17 10.67 -6.03 2.51
CA LEU A 17 10.56 -6.24 3.96
C LEU A 17 11.59 -7.25 4.47
N HIS A 18 11.92 -8.28 3.69
CA HIS A 18 12.99 -9.21 4.02
C HIS A 18 14.36 -8.50 4.08
N PHE A 19 14.68 -7.68 3.07
CA PHE A 19 15.88 -6.85 3.08
C PHE A 19 15.89 -5.88 4.27
N ALA A 20 14.83 -5.11 4.47
CA ALA A 20 14.76 -4.10 5.52
C ALA A 20 14.84 -4.71 6.93
N SER A 21 14.24 -5.89 7.12
CA SER A 21 14.35 -6.63 8.38
C SER A 21 15.79 -7.07 8.66
N ARG A 22 16.47 -7.65 7.67
CA ARG A 22 17.87 -8.09 7.79
C ARG A 22 18.81 -6.93 8.10
N GLU A 23 18.66 -5.81 7.41
CA GLU A 23 19.50 -4.61 7.58
C GLU A 23 19.03 -3.70 8.73
N LYS A 24 17.94 -4.07 9.44
CA LYS A 24 17.32 -3.27 10.51
C LYS A 24 16.92 -1.86 10.06
N VAL A 25 16.53 -1.71 8.80
CA VAL A 25 16.07 -0.45 8.23
C VAL A 25 14.57 -0.29 8.52
N PRO A 26 14.14 0.81 9.18
CA PRO A 26 12.73 1.07 9.40
C PRO A 26 11.97 1.29 8.09
N VAL A 27 10.73 0.79 8.04
CA VAL A 27 9.83 0.92 6.89
C VAL A 27 8.50 1.53 7.34
N THR A 28 8.01 2.52 6.60
CA THR A 28 6.69 3.12 6.80
C THR A 28 5.83 2.86 5.57
N ALA A 29 4.75 2.11 5.73
CA ALA A 29 3.78 1.86 4.68
C ALA A 29 2.97 3.13 4.37
N ARG A 30 2.70 3.37 3.08
CA ARG A 30 2.01 4.57 2.61
C ARG A 30 1.11 4.28 1.40
N GLY A 31 -0.18 4.57 1.57
CA GLY A 31 -1.15 4.66 0.47
C GLY A 31 -1.21 6.08 -0.11
N GLY A 32 -2.41 6.64 -0.26
CA GLY A 32 -2.63 8.00 -0.78
C GLY A 32 -2.10 9.15 0.09
N GLY A 33 -1.74 8.89 1.36
CA GLY A 33 -1.13 9.90 2.25
C GLY A 33 -2.13 10.82 2.98
N PHE A 34 -3.41 10.48 3.02
CA PHE A 34 -4.48 11.24 3.68
C PHE A 34 -4.69 10.87 5.17
N GLY A 35 -3.69 10.30 5.85
CA GLY A 35 -3.82 9.93 7.26
C GLY A 35 -3.76 11.15 8.19
N TYR A 36 -4.72 11.29 9.11
CA TYR A 36 -4.86 12.48 9.96
C TYR A 36 -4.01 12.48 11.24
N VAL A 37 -3.37 11.36 11.57
CA VAL A 37 -2.59 11.20 12.81
C VAL A 37 -1.10 10.95 12.55
N GLY A 38 -0.64 11.21 11.33
CA GLY A 38 0.78 11.07 10.94
C GLY A 38 1.26 9.63 10.71
N GLY A 39 0.40 8.61 10.81
CA GLY A 39 0.80 7.20 10.65
C GLY A 39 1.42 6.84 9.28
N CYS A 40 1.11 7.62 8.23
CA CYS A 40 1.71 7.46 6.91
C CYS A 40 2.96 8.34 6.66
N VAL A 41 3.40 9.08 7.69
CA VAL A 41 4.58 9.93 7.65
C VAL A 41 5.74 9.18 8.32
N PRO A 42 6.87 8.97 7.63
CA PRO A 42 8.02 8.30 8.23
C PRO A 42 8.60 9.14 9.38
N ALA A 43 8.39 8.69 10.62
CA ALA A 43 8.83 9.38 11.83
C ALA A 43 10.35 9.24 12.09
N ARG A 44 10.99 8.26 11.44
CA ARG A 44 12.44 8.03 11.45
C ARG A 44 12.95 8.06 10.01
N ALA A 45 14.27 7.99 9.86
CA ALA A 45 14.92 7.71 8.57
C ALA A 45 14.44 6.35 7.98
N GLY A 46 14.97 5.89 6.85
CA GLY A 46 14.62 4.62 6.23
C GLY A 46 13.65 4.73 5.05
N ILE A 47 12.77 3.73 4.90
CA ILE A 47 12.05 3.51 3.64
C ILE A 47 10.59 3.90 3.75
N ALA A 48 10.11 4.77 2.86
CA ALA A 48 8.69 4.93 2.62
C ALA A 48 8.23 3.92 1.55
N LEU A 49 7.44 2.93 1.96
CA LEU A 49 6.87 1.92 1.07
C LEU A 49 5.53 2.43 0.51
N SER A 50 5.55 2.90 -0.73
CA SER A 50 4.35 3.31 -1.46
C SER A 50 3.65 2.10 -2.09
N LEU A 51 2.36 1.95 -1.77
CA LEU A 51 1.50 0.89 -2.29
C LEU A 51 0.58 1.37 -3.43
N ILE A 52 0.70 2.64 -3.84
CA ILE A 52 -0.23 3.27 -4.80
C ILE A 52 -0.23 2.64 -6.20
N ARG A 53 0.80 1.85 -6.53
CA ARG A 53 0.88 1.12 -7.81
C ARG A 53 0.32 -0.30 -7.73
N MET A 54 -0.09 -0.76 -6.55
CA MET A 54 -0.86 -1.98 -6.35
C MET A 54 -2.34 -1.59 -6.30
N ASN A 55 -2.92 -1.19 -7.43
CA ASN A 55 -4.23 -0.54 -7.52
C ASN A 55 -5.25 -1.32 -8.37
N ARG A 56 -5.14 -2.66 -8.41
CA ARG A 56 -6.12 -3.49 -9.14
C ARG A 56 -7.28 -3.92 -8.26
N ILE A 57 -8.49 -3.82 -8.81
CA ILE A 57 -9.66 -4.57 -8.33
C ILE A 57 -9.56 -5.98 -8.93
N LYS A 58 -9.46 -7.00 -8.08
CA LYS A 58 -9.27 -8.40 -8.50
C LYS A 58 -10.58 -9.13 -8.72
N GLU A 59 -11.56 -8.86 -7.87
CA GLU A 59 -12.88 -9.50 -7.90
C GLU A 59 -13.93 -8.58 -7.27
N ILE A 60 -15.15 -8.60 -7.83
CA ILE A 60 -16.34 -8.03 -7.20
C ILE A 60 -17.44 -9.09 -7.27
N ASN A 61 -17.94 -9.50 -6.12
CA ASN A 61 -19.10 -10.38 -5.98
C ASN A 61 -20.26 -9.56 -5.40
N PHE A 62 -21.22 -9.24 -6.26
CA PHE A 62 -22.38 -8.44 -5.90
C PHE A 62 -23.41 -9.19 -5.05
N THR A 63 -23.49 -10.51 -5.18
CA THR A 63 -24.41 -11.34 -4.39
C THR A 63 -24.01 -11.34 -2.92
N ASP A 64 -22.71 -11.46 -2.65
CA ASP A 64 -22.16 -11.53 -1.29
C ASP A 64 -21.71 -10.17 -0.75
N ALA A 65 -21.82 -9.10 -1.57
CA ALA A 65 -21.33 -7.76 -1.27
C ALA A 65 -19.84 -7.72 -0.88
N VAL A 66 -19.00 -8.49 -1.59
CA VAL A 66 -17.55 -8.60 -1.34
C VAL A 66 -16.75 -8.09 -2.54
N ALA A 67 -15.67 -7.34 -2.27
CA ALA A 67 -14.68 -6.98 -3.28
C ALA A 67 -13.27 -7.36 -2.80
N ILE A 68 -12.49 -8.02 -3.67
CA ILE A 68 -11.08 -8.32 -3.44
C ILE A 68 -10.26 -7.29 -4.21
N VAL A 69 -9.47 -6.50 -3.51
CA VAL A 69 -8.68 -5.40 -4.09
C VAL A 69 -7.23 -5.42 -3.63
N GLU A 70 -6.36 -4.81 -4.42
CA GLU A 70 -5.02 -4.44 -3.98
C GLU A 70 -5.06 -3.16 -3.09
N PRO A 71 -4.09 -2.97 -2.19
CA PRO A 71 -4.15 -1.93 -1.14
C PRO A 71 -4.03 -0.49 -1.66
N GLY A 72 -3.62 -0.31 -2.91
CA GLY A 72 -3.47 0.99 -3.56
C GLY A 72 -4.70 1.45 -4.34
N VAL A 73 -5.80 0.69 -4.36
CA VAL A 73 -7.05 1.12 -5.00
C VAL A 73 -7.61 2.34 -4.28
N PHE A 74 -7.93 3.40 -5.03
CA PHE A 74 -8.57 4.58 -4.45
C PHE A 74 -10.03 4.29 -4.13
N THR A 75 -10.51 4.79 -2.98
CA THR A 75 -11.92 4.61 -2.57
C THR A 75 -12.91 5.14 -3.61
N ALA A 76 -12.56 6.21 -4.33
CA ALA A 76 -13.40 6.74 -5.41
C ALA A 76 -13.53 5.78 -6.59
N GLU A 77 -12.43 5.10 -6.97
CA GLU A 77 -12.43 4.10 -8.04
C GLU A 77 -13.24 2.87 -7.65
N LEU A 78 -13.04 2.37 -6.42
CA LEU A 78 -13.84 1.25 -5.91
C LEU A 78 -15.33 1.61 -5.86
N LYS A 79 -15.68 2.80 -5.37
CA LYS A 79 -17.05 3.29 -5.34
C LYS A 79 -17.65 3.31 -6.75
N SER A 80 -16.92 3.84 -7.73
CA SER A 80 -17.39 3.89 -9.12
C SER A 80 -17.57 2.50 -9.74
N ALA A 81 -16.87 1.47 -9.26
CA ALA A 81 -16.97 0.12 -9.78
C ALA A 81 -18.14 -0.70 -9.18
N VAL A 82 -18.67 -0.26 -8.03
CA VAL A 82 -19.75 -0.96 -7.30
C VAL A 82 -21.09 -0.20 -7.29
N CYS A 83 -21.10 1.06 -7.73
CA CYS A 83 -22.30 1.90 -7.81
C CYS A 83 -22.92 1.91 -9.20
#